data_AF-A0A9E3NBL8-F1
#
_entry.id   AF-A0A9E3NBL8-F1
#
_cell.length_a   1.000
_cell.length_b   1.000
_cell.length_c   1.000
_cell.angle_alpha   90.00
_cell.angle_beta   90.00
_cell.angle_gamma   90.00
#
_symmetry.space_group_name_H-M   'P 1'
#
loop_
_entity.id
_entity.type
_entity.pdbx_description
1 polymer ?
#
loop_
_entity_poly.entity_id
_entity_poly.type
_entity_poly.pdbx_seq_one_letter_code
_entity_poly.pdbx_strand_id
1 'polypeptide(L)'
;MKIMLFFLFPWMFVLDNPNATIDHPHHDVTCTRTFKPIENRDVQIFEQACRIENIETVSICYPDAQGRCAWTYELIKHSKAGPQLIELSELFVQNTADLEAILNQEIKKARQTRLAANPSTCLQEVKEKSYVLNDFSMSLLEPDQVAFVVDYGLSPECITKSREFAYFTYSDLKTYME
;
A
#
# COMPACT_ATOMS: atom_id res chain seq x y z
N MET A 1 -35.89 -32.87 46.94
CA MET A 1 -35.11 -31.64 47.20
C MET A 1 -33.64 -31.97 46.98
N LYS A 2 -33.04 -31.32 45.98
CA LYS A 2 -31.62 -31.22 45.56
C LYS A 2 -30.71 -32.47 45.55
N ILE A 3 -30.43 -32.86 44.31
CA ILE A 3 -29.27 -33.61 43.79
C ILE A 3 -27.99 -32.78 44.02
N MET A 4 -26.89 -33.44 44.40
CA MET A 4 -25.53 -32.93 44.21
C MET A 4 -24.63 -34.08 43.75
N LEU A 5 -24.44 -34.15 42.43
CA LEU A 5 -23.40 -34.93 41.77
C LEU A 5 -22.27 -33.96 41.44
N PHE A 6 -21.10 -34.16 42.04
CA PHE A 6 -19.86 -33.55 41.59
C PHE A 6 -19.41 -34.29 40.33
N PHE A 7 -19.49 -33.64 39.17
CA PHE A 7 -18.82 -34.08 37.97
C PHE A 7 -17.63 -33.18 37.68
N LEU A 8 -16.56 -33.87 37.29
CA LEU A 8 -15.22 -33.40 36.95
C LEU A 8 -15.26 -32.35 35.82
N PHE A 9 -14.44 -31.30 35.98
CA PHE A 9 -13.98 -30.47 34.87
C PHE A 9 -13.12 -31.30 33.92
N PRO A 10 -13.34 -31.22 32.60
CA PRO A 10 -12.25 -31.30 31.64
C PRO A 10 -12.03 -29.90 31.08
N TRP A 11 -10.82 -29.41 31.31
CA TRP A 11 -10.20 -28.36 30.50
C TRP A 11 -10.30 -28.77 29.01
N MET A 12 -11.08 -28.03 28.22
CA MET A 12 -10.87 -28.00 26.78
C MET A 12 -9.81 -26.94 26.50
N PHE A 13 -8.56 -27.38 26.43
CA PHE A 13 -7.57 -26.73 25.58
C PHE A 13 -8.11 -26.83 24.15
N VAL A 14 -8.55 -25.71 23.59
CA VAL A 14 -8.57 -25.55 22.13
C VAL A 14 -7.10 -25.45 21.75
N LEU A 15 -6.58 -26.53 21.18
CA LEU A 15 -5.27 -26.54 20.55
C LEU A 15 -5.41 -25.73 19.26
N ASP A 16 -5.05 -24.46 19.30
CA ASP A 16 -4.77 -23.68 18.09
C ASP A 16 -3.72 -24.44 17.29
N ASN A 17 -4.09 -24.87 16.09
CA ASN A 17 -3.19 -25.49 15.14
C ASN A 17 -2.26 -24.39 14.59
N PRO A 18 -0.96 -24.38 14.91
CA PRO A 18 -0.02 -23.35 14.43
C PRO A 18 0.28 -23.44 12.92
N ASN A 19 -0.35 -24.39 12.21
CA ASN A 19 -0.19 -24.63 10.76
C ASN A 19 -1.48 -24.39 9.95
N ALA A 20 -2.46 -23.66 10.49
CA ALA A 20 -3.58 -23.21 9.65
C ALA A 20 -3.08 -22.11 8.69
N THR A 21 -2.60 -22.51 7.51
CA THR A 21 -2.46 -21.60 6.37
C THR A 21 -3.85 -21.16 5.96
N ILE A 22 -4.23 -19.94 6.34
CA ILE A 22 -5.43 -19.30 5.83
C ILE A 22 -5.16 -19.01 4.35
N ASP A 23 -5.66 -19.88 3.47
CA ASP A 23 -5.60 -19.69 2.03
C ASP A 23 -6.45 -18.47 1.68
N HIS A 24 -5.81 -17.32 1.48
CA HIS A 24 -6.50 -16.10 1.05
C HIS A 24 -6.78 -16.26 -0.44
N PRO A 25 -8.01 -16.07 -0.90
CA PRO A 25 -8.30 -16.16 -2.34
C PRO A 25 -7.43 -15.15 -3.08
N HIS A 26 -6.55 -15.65 -3.94
CA HIS A 26 -5.78 -14.81 -4.85
C HIS A 26 -6.75 -14.10 -5.79
N HIS A 27 -6.69 -12.78 -5.78
CA HIS A 27 -7.39 -11.96 -6.75
C HIS A 27 -6.46 -11.74 -7.96
N ASP A 28 -6.97 -11.98 -9.16
CA ASP A 28 -6.19 -11.77 -10.39
C ASP A 28 -5.97 -10.27 -10.63
N VAL A 29 -4.82 -9.75 -10.20
CA VAL A 29 -4.35 -8.43 -10.64
C VAL A 29 -3.81 -8.57 -12.06
N THR A 30 -4.34 -7.77 -12.99
CA THR A 30 -3.81 -7.67 -14.35
C THR A 30 -3.02 -6.39 -14.50
N CYS A 31 -1.74 -6.47 -14.85
CA CYS A 31 -0.90 -5.31 -15.08
C CYS A 31 -0.48 -5.17 -16.54
N THR A 32 -0.41 -3.92 -16.99
CA THR A 32 0.20 -3.51 -18.26
C THR A 32 1.33 -2.54 -17.98
N ARG A 33 2.40 -2.66 -18.76
CA ARG A 33 3.61 -1.84 -18.63
C ARG A 33 3.92 -1.23 -19.98
N THR A 34 4.11 0.08 -20.02
CA THR A 34 4.47 0.81 -21.23
C THR A 34 5.70 1.69 -21.01
N PHE A 35 6.46 1.90 -22.08
CA PHE A 35 7.63 2.76 -22.10
C PHE A 35 7.48 3.77 -23.22
N LYS A 36 7.51 5.06 -22.88
CA LYS A 36 7.38 6.16 -23.83
C LYS A 36 8.73 6.88 -23.95
N PRO A 37 9.35 6.92 -25.14
CA PRO A 37 10.63 7.60 -25.30
C PRO A 37 10.49 9.11 -25.06
N ILE A 38 11.51 9.72 -24.45
CA ILE A 38 11.61 11.16 -24.34
C ILE A 38 12.52 11.66 -25.46
N GLU A 39 12.05 12.64 -26.24
CA GLU A 39 12.82 13.18 -27.35
C GLU A 39 14.20 13.66 -26.87
N ASN A 40 15.25 13.27 -27.61
CA ASN A 40 16.64 13.64 -27.33
C ASN A 40 17.18 13.19 -25.96
N ARG A 41 16.66 12.09 -25.39
CA ARG A 41 17.20 11.47 -24.17
C ARG A 41 17.23 9.95 -24.26
N ASP A 42 18.22 9.35 -23.60
CA ASP A 42 18.36 7.89 -23.46
C ASP A 42 17.49 7.30 -22.33
N VAL A 43 16.50 8.06 -21.86
CA VAL A 43 15.58 7.65 -20.80
C VAL A 43 14.14 7.65 -21.30
N GLN A 44 13.30 6.82 -20.69
CA GLN A 44 11.92 6.59 -21.11
C GLN A 44 10.97 6.77 -19.93
N ILE A 45 9.83 7.43 -20.16
CA ILE A 45 8.74 7.46 -19.19
C ILE A 45 8.22 6.02 -19.07
N PHE A 46 8.22 5.51 -17.84
CA PHE A 46 7.67 4.19 -17.52
C PHE A 46 6.28 4.37 -16.91
N GLU A 47 5.30 3.64 -17.42
CA GLU A 47 3.93 3.66 -16.91
C GLU A 47 3.49 2.22 -16.64
N GLN A 48 2.99 1.98 -15.44
CA GLN A 48 2.39 0.72 -15.03
C GLN A 48 0.94 0.97 -14.64
N ALA A 49 0.01 0.35 -15.37
CA ALA A 49 -1.41 0.32 -15.04
C ALA A 49 -1.77 -1.09 -14.58
N CYS A 50 -2.22 -1.21 -13.34
CA CYS A 50 -2.61 -2.48 -12.72
C CYS A 50 -4.06 -2.41 -12.30
N ARG A 51 -4.82 -3.47 -12.55
CA ARG A 51 -6.25 -3.52 -12.31
C ARG A 51 -6.66 -4.76 -11.54
N ILE A 52 -7.58 -4.57 -10.60
CA ILE A 52 -8.24 -5.61 -9.82
C ILE A 52 -9.72 -5.25 -9.68
N GLU A 53 -10.61 -6.19 -10.01
CA GLU A 53 -12.06 -5.93 -10.02
C GLU A 53 -12.41 -4.65 -10.84
N ASN A 54 -12.98 -3.64 -10.17
CA ASN A 54 -13.31 -2.34 -10.76
C ASN A 54 -12.33 -1.21 -10.39
N ILE A 55 -11.21 -1.52 -9.76
CA ILE A 55 -10.19 -0.56 -9.33
C ILE A 55 -8.95 -0.71 -10.20
N GLU A 56 -8.44 0.41 -10.71
CA GLU A 56 -7.20 0.50 -11.46
C GLU A 56 -6.28 1.53 -10.81
N THR A 57 -5.01 1.19 -10.67
CA THR A 57 -3.97 2.14 -10.27
C THR A 57 -3.02 2.34 -11.43
N VAL A 58 -2.69 3.60 -11.73
CA VAL A 58 -1.66 3.96 -12.70
C VAL A 58 -0.50 4.58 -11.96
N SER A 59 0.70 4.05 -12.17
CA SER A 59 1.96 4.58 -11.61
C SER A 59 2.87 5.01 -12.74
N ILE A 60 3.28 6.28 -12.77
CA ILE A 60 4.10 6.84 -13.84
C ILE A 60 5.44 7.31 -13.26
N CYS A 61 6.54 6.80 -13.79
CA CYS A 61 7.88 7.31 -13.54
C CYS A 61 8.28 8.29 -14.66
N TYR A 62 8.58 9.52 -14.25
CA TYR A 62 9.27 10.51 -15.05
C TYR A 62 10.77 10.49 -14.70
N PRO A 63 11.62 9.86 -15.52
CA PRO A 63 13.04 9.80 -15.23
C PRO A 63 13.74 11.14 -15.51
N ASP A 64 14.70 11.48 -14.67
CA ASP A 64 15.72 12.47 -15.01
C ASP A 64 16.81 11.89 -15.92
N ALA A 65 17.80 12.71 -16.27
CA ALA A 65 18.91 12.28 -17.12
C ALA A 65 19.79 11.17 -16.50
N GLN A 66 19.66 10.94 -15.19
CA GLN A 66 20.35 9.86 -14.46
C GLN A 66 19.45 8.63 -14.27
N GLY A 67 18.23 8.62 -14.84
CA GLY A 67 17.26 7.54 -14.67
C GLY A 67 16.57 7.52 -13.32
N ARG A 68 16.74 8.56 -12.48
CA ARG A 68 16.00 8.67 -11.21
C ARG A 68 14.59 9.13 -11.50
N CYS A 69 13.62 8.42 -10.93
CA CYS A 69 12.21 8.65 -11.19
C CYS A 69 11.58 9.63 -10.19
N ALA A 70 10.94 10.68 -10.71
CA ALA A 70 9.81 11.31 -10.05
C ALA A 70 8.55 10.50 -10.36
N TRP A 71 7.73 10.18 -9.35
CA TRP A 71 6.56 9.32 -9.54
C TRP A 71 5.26 10.08 -9.38
N THR A 72 4.29 9.78 -10.22
CA THR A 72 2.89 10.15 -10.03
C THR A 72 2.02 8.91 -9.97
N TYR A 73 0.90 9.02 -9.28
CA TYR A 73 -0.02 7.93 -9.05
C TYR A 73 -1.45 8.40 -9.30
N GLU A 74 -2.24 7.57 -9.96
CA GLU A 74 -3.65 7.80 -10.20
C GLU A 74 -4.44 6.59 -9.73
N LEU A 75 -5.61 6.85 -9.14
CA LEU A 75 -6.57 5.84 -8.73
C LEU A 75 -7.85 6.01 -9.54
N ILE A 76 -8.26 4.95 -10.20
CA ILE A 76 -9.37 4.94 -11.14
C ILE A 76 -10.39 3.90 -10.71
N LYS A 77 -11.67 4.30 -10.65
CA LYS A 77 -12.81 3.41 -10.46
C LYS A 77 -13.56 3.24 -11.78
N HIS A 78 -13.69 2.00 -12.23
CA HIS A 78 -14.46 1.64 -13.41
C HIS A 78 -15.92 1.42 -13.04
N SER A 79 -16.82 2.13 -13.71
CA SER A 79 -18.26 1.97 -13.57
C SER A 79 -18.94 1.83 -14.93
N LYS A 80 -20.26 1.63 -14.94
CA LYS A 80 -21.07 1.66 -16.18
C LYS A 80 -21.02 3.03 -16.88
N ALA A 81 -20.78 4.11 -16.14
CA ALA A 81 -20.66 5.46 -16.69
C ALA A 81 -19.28 5.74 -17.30
N GLY A 82 -18.30 4.85 -17.09
CA GLY A 82 -16.92 5.02 -17.54
C GLY A 82 -15.91 4.99 -16.37
N PRO A 83 -14.61 5.12 -16.69
CA PRO A 83 -13.56 5.28 -15.69
C PRO A 83 -13.65 6.68 -15.05
N GLN A 84 -13.44 6.75 -13.75
CA GLN A 84 -13.40 8.00 -12.98
C GLN A 84 -12.18 8.01 -12.07
N LEU A 85 -11.45 9.12 -12.06
CA LEU A 85 -10.43 9.38 -11.04
C LEU A 85 -11.13 9.54 -9.69
N ILE A 86 -10.60 8.88 -8.68
CA ILE A 86 -11.13 8.94 -7.31
C ILE A 86 -9.97 9.15 -6.32
N GLU A 87 -10.30 9.67 -5.14
CA GLU A 87 -9.38 9.71 -4.01
C GLU A 87 -9.47 8.44 -3.16
N LEU A 88 -8.46 8.18 -2.32
CA LEU A 88 -8.47 7.00 -1.45
C LEU A 88 -9.63 7.03 -0.44
N SER A 89 -10.01 8.21 0.04
CA SER A 89 -11.20 8.36 0.90
C SER A 89 -12.51 7.93 0.25
N GLU A 90 -12.59 7.93 -1.09
CA GLU A 90 -13.76 7.44 -1.82
C GLU A 90 -13.74 5.91 -2.00
N LEU A 91 -12.55 5.30 -1.89
CA LEU A 91 -12.37 3.85 -1.93
C LEU A 91 -12.55 3.21 -0.55
N PHE A 92 -12.03 3.86 0.50
CA PHE A 92 -12.03 3.38 1.88
C PHE A 92 -12.95 4.25 2.75
N VAL A 93 -14.23 4.31 2.36
CA VAL A 93 -15.24 5.17 3.00
C VAL A 93 -15.52 4.71 4.44
N GLN A 94 -15.44 3.40 4.68
CA GLN A 94 -15.56 2.83 6.02
C GLN A 94 -14.17 2.65 6.62
N ASN A 95 -14.04 2.80 7.94
CA ASN A 95 -12.81 2.52 8.68
C ASN A 95 -11.57 3.35 8.23
N THR A 96 -11.79 4.52 7.63
CA THR A 96 -10.71 5.44 7.20
C THR A 96 -9.72 5.73 8.33
N ALA A 97 -10.21 6.02 9.54
CA ALA A 97 -9.37 6.34 10.68
C ALA A 97 -8.51 5.15 11.14
N ASP A 98 -9.04 3.94 11.06
CA ASP A 98 -8.30 2.72 11.42
C ASP A 98 -7.21 2.43 10.38
N LEU A 99 -7.55 2.55 9.09
CA LEU A 99 -6.57 2.40 8.01
C LEU A 99 -5.48 3.47 8.09
N GLU A 100 -5.82 4.73 8.34
CA GLU A 100 -4.86 5.81 8.56
C GLU A 100 -3.90 5.48 9.71
N ALA A 101 -4.42 5.00 10.84
CA ALA A 101 -3.60 4.64 11.99
C ALA A 101 -2.59 3.53 11.64
N ILE A 102 -3.06 2.48 10.95
CA ILE A 102 -2.23 1.35 10.51
C ILE A 102 -1.15 1.83 9.52
N LEU A 103 -1.54 2.61 8.51
CA LEU A 103 -0.61 3.14 7.51
C LEU A 103 0.48 4.01 8.14
N ASN A 104 0.10 4.91 9.04
CA ASN A 104 1.08 5.75 9.75
C ASN A 104 2.04 4.93 10.60
N GLN A 105 1.56 3.86 11.24
CA GLN A 105 2.41 2.97 12.02
C GLN A 105 3.42 2.23 11.12
N GLU A 106 2.98 1.71 9.97
CA GLU A 106 3.87 1.01 9.03
C GLU A 106 4.90 1.96 8.39
N ILE A 107 4.50 3.17 7.98
CA ILE A 107 5.44 4.18 7.47
C ILE A 107 6.47 4.57 8.53
N LYS A 108 6.04 4.79 9.77
CA LYS A 108 6.95 5.11 10.88
C LYS A 108 7.98 4.00 11.09
N LYS A 109 7.53 2.74 11.13
CA LYS A 109 8.39 1.56 11.28
C LYS A 109 9.36 1.41 10.11
N ALA A 110 8.89 1.58 8.88
CA ALA A 110 9.71 1.49 7.68
C ALA A 110 10.80 2.58 7.65
N ARG A 111 10.43 3.83 8.00
CA ARG A 111 11.37 4.94 8.12
C ARG A 111 12.43 4.68 9.19
N GLN A 112 12.04 4.22 10.38
CA GLN A 112 12.98 3.92 11.48
C GLN A 112 13.96 2.82 11.08
N THR A 113 13.47 1.76 10.45
CA THR A 113 14.29 0.67 9.93
C THR A 113 15.31 1.18 8.92
N ARG A 114 14.87 2.03 7.99
CA ARG A 114 15.72 2.62 6.95
C ARG A 114 16.79 3.54 7.55
N LEU A 115 16.43 4.40 8.50
CA LEU A 115 17.37 5.30 9.19
C LEU A 115 18.43 4.52 9.99
N ALA A 116 18.05 3.41 10.61
CA ALA A 116 18.98 2.55 11.32
C ALA A 116 19.96 1.85 10.37
N ALA A 117 19.49 1.41 9.20
CA ALA A 117 20.32 0.75 8.19
C ALA A 117 21.24 1.72 7.43
N ASN A 118 20.74 2.92 7.14
CA ASN A 118 21.48 3.94 6.39
C ASN A 118 21.06 5.34 6.89
N PRO A 119 21.82 5.95 7.80
CA PRO A 119 21.56 7.29 8.31
C PRO A 119 21.91 8.32 7.24
N SER A 120 21.12 8.38 6.17
CA SER A 120 21.29 9.34 5.09
C SER A 120 20.83 10.73 5.55
N THR A 121 21.58 11.76 5.19
CA THR A 121 21.24 13.17 5.47
C THR A 121 19.88 13.54 4.90
N CYS A 122 19.51 12.96 3.75
CA CYS A 122 18.21 13.14 3.10
C CYS A 122 17.00 12.89 4.01
N LEU A 123 17.09 11.91 4.92
CA LEU A 123 15.96 11.51 5.78
C LEU A 123 16.00 12.13 7.18
N GLN A 124 17.13 12.73 7.55
CA GLN A 124 17.33 13.35 8.87
C GLN A 124 16.48 14.61 9.03
N GLU A 125 16.28 15.37 7.95
CA GLU A 125 15.51 16.61 7.96
C GLU A 125 13.99 16.38 7.83
N VAL A 126 13.57 15.15 7.51
CA VAL A 126 12.16 14.80 7.42
C VAL A 126 11.56 14.80 8.82
N LYS A 127 10.66 15.76 9.07
CA LYS A 127 9.92 15.80 10.33
C LYS A 127 8.95 14.62 10.37
N GLU A 128 8.96 13.90 11.48
CA GLU A 128 7.92 12.91 11.73
C GLU A 128 6.58 13.64 11.86
N LYS A 129 5.61 13.21 11.05
CA LYS A 129 4.23 13.70 11.10
C LYS A 129 3.29 12.53 10.80
N SER A 130 2.04 12.69 11.20
CA SER A 130 0.96 11.81 10.75
C SER A 130 0.44 12.30 9.40
N TYR A 131 0.03 11.35 8.58
CA TYR A 131 -0.53 11.53 7.25
C TYR A 131 -2.00 11.13 7.26
N VAL A 132 -2.86 11.91 6.61
CA VAL A 132 -4.25 11.50 6.36
C VAL A 132 -4.31 10.60 5.13
N LEU A 133 -5.42 9.88 4.93
CA LEU A 133 -5.50 8.85 3.89
C LEU A 133 -5.19 9.40 2.49
N ASN A 134 -5.66 10.60 2.18
CA ASN A 134 -5.43 11.23 0.87
C ASN A 134 -4.02 11.85 0.71
N ASP A 135 -3.18 11.83 1.76
CA ASP A 135 -1.74 12.11 1.61
C ASP A 135 -1.00 10.89 1.01
N PHE A 136 -1.61 9.71 1.03
CA PHE A 136 -1.05 8.51 0.43
C PHE A 136 -1.44 8.40 -1.03
N SER A 137 -0.53 7.86 -1.82
CA SER A 137 -0.82 7.27 -3.13
C SER A 137 -0.96 5.76 -3.01
N MET A 138 -1.73 5.13 -3.89
CA MET A 138 -1.88 3.67 -3.93
C MET A 138 -1.40 3.10 -5.27
N SER A 139 -0.71 1.97 -5.21
CA SER A 139 -0.25 1.22 -6.39
C SER A 139 -0.54 -0.26 -6.19
N LEU A 140 -1.24 -0.88 -7.14
CA LEU A 140 -1.42 -2.32 -7.22
C LEU A 140 -0.19 -2.97 -7.84
N LEU A 141 0.19 -4.12 -7.31
CA LEU A 141 1.36 -4.89 -7.68
C LEU A 141 0.97 -6.37 -7.86
N GLU A 142 1.63 -7.06 -8.79
CA GLU A 142 1.43 -8.49 -8.99
C GLU A 142 2.07 -9.29 -7.83
N PRO A 143 1.46 -10.40 -7.38
CA PRO A 143 0.19 -10.96 -7.85
C PRO A 143 -1.07 -10.31 -7.22
N ASP A 144 -1.00 -9.85 -5.97
CA ASP A 144 -2.15 -9.31 -5.22
C ASP A 144 -1.73 -8.30 -4.13
N GLN A 145 -0.58 -7.66 -4.32
CA GLN A 145 -0.04 -6.70 -3.36
C GLN A 145 -0.53 -5.29 -3.64
N VAL A 146 -0.69 -4.52 -2.57
CA VAL A 146 -1.04 -3.11 -2.62
C VAL A 146 0.02 -2.33 -1.84
N ALA A 147 0.61 -1.35 -2.48
CA ALA A 147 1.53 -0.42 -1.87
C ALA A 147 0.85 0.92 -1.65
N PHE A 148 0.83 1.38 -0.40
CA PHE A 148 0.57 2.77 -0.06
C PHE A 148 1.89 3.52 0.03
N VAL A 149 1.94 4.69 -0.60
CA VAL A 149 3.17 5.47 -0.76
C VAL A 149 2.96 6.85 -0.19
N VAL A 150 3.86 7.27 0.69
CA VAL A 150 4.01 8.67 1.09
C VAL A 150 5.24 9.24 0.43
N ASP A 151 5.12 10.42 -0.17
CA ASP A 151 6.27 11.22 -0.61
C ASP A 151 6.53 12.33 0.41
N TYR A 152 7.77 12.41 0.90
CA TYR A 152 8.24 13.42 1.83
C TYR A 152 8.49 14.78 1.15
N GLY A 153 8.43 14.85 -0.19
CA GLY A 153 8.67 16.08 -0.95
C GLY A 153 10.12 16.54 -0.85
N LEU A 154 11.07 15.59 -0.84
CA LEU A 154 12.50 15.93 -0.72
C LEU A 154 13.04 16.58 -1.99
N SER A 155 14.19 17.23 -1.84
CA SER A 155 14.90 17.83 -2.97
C SER A 155 15.32 16.78 -4.02
N PRO A 156 15.58 17.19 -5.27
CA PRO A 156 15.96 16.27 -6.35
C PRO A 156 17.20 15.41 -6.04
N GLU A 157 18.13 15.89 -5.22
CA GLU A 157 19.30 15.11 -4.80
C GLU A 157 18.90 13.89 -3.96
N CYS A 158 17.77 13.97 -3.27
CA CYS A 158 17.23 12.97 -2.35
C CYS A 158 16.02 12.20 -2.92
N ILE A 159 15.70 12.36 -4.20
CA ILE A 159 14.50 11.79 -4.83
C ILE A 159 14.38 10.26 -4.71
N THR A 160 15.52 9.55 -4.68
CA THR A 160 15.53 8.08 -4.51
C THR A 160 15.18 7.63 -3.08
N LYS A 161 15.15 8.58 -2.14
CA LYS A 161 14.81 8.38 -0.72
C LYS A 161 13.54 9.12 -0.32
N SER A 162 12.90 9.84 -1.23
CA SER A 162 11.75 10.70 -0.92
C SER A 162 10.50 9.92 -0.52
N ARG A 163 10.45 8.61 -0.75
CA ARG A 163 9.24 7.80 -0.55
C ARG A 163 9.42 6.70 0.47
N GLU A 164 8.37 6.46 1.22
CA GLU A 164 8.22 5.32 2.10
C GLU A 164 6.94 4.55 1.73
N PHE A 165 6.97 3.25 1.97
CA PHE A 165 5.95 2.33 1.48
C PHE A 165 5.39 1.52 2.65
N ALA A 166 4.07 1.35 2.65
CA ALA A 166 3.38 0.35 3.46
C ALA A 166 2.73 -0.66 2.51
N TYR A 167 2.93 -1.95 2.76
CA TYR A 167 2.50 -3.03 1.87
C TYR A 167 1.45 -3.90 2.53
N PHE A 168 0.41 -4.24 1.78
CA PHE A 168 -0.69 -5.10 2.19
C PHE A 168 -1.04 -6.08 1.07
N THR A 169 -1.79 -7.14 1.38
CA THR A 169 -2.50 -7.88 0.34
C THR A 169 -3.81 -7.15 0.02
N TYR A 170 -4.33 -7.31 -1.21
CA TYR A 170 -5.66 -6.77 -1.55
C TYR A 170 -6.76 -7.38 -0.67
N SER A 171 -6.61 -8.66 -0.29
CA SER A 171 -7.57 -9.36 0.57
C SER A 171 -7.70 -8.68 1.94
N ASP A 172 -6.57 -8.30 2.55
CA ASP A 172 -6.57 -7.57 3.84
C ASP A 172 -7.33 -6.23 3.72
N LEU A 173 -7.12 -5.53 2.61
CA LEU A 173 -7.69 -4.21 2.37
C LEU A 173 -9.18 -4.24 2.04
N LYS A 174 -9.70 -5.34 1.51
CA LYS A 174 -11.11 -5.48 1.16
C LYS A 174 -12.02 -5.22 2.37
N THR A 175 -11.58 -5.59 3.56
CA THR A 175 -12.30 -5.33 4.83
C THR A 175 -12.47 -3.83 5.16
N TYR A 176 -11.69 -2.95 4.53
CA TYR A 176 -11.77 -1.50 4.68
C TYR A 176 -12.49 -0.81 3.49
N MET A 177 -12.77 -1.53 2.40
CA MET A 177 -13.44 -0.98 1.21
C MET A 177 -14.97 -1.14 1.24
N GLU A 178 -15.48 -2.08 2.05
CA GLU A 178 -16.90 -2.41 2.20
C GLU A 178 -17.59 -1.55 3.25
#